data_AF-A0A9E0LH86-F1
#
_entry.id   AF-A0A9E0LH86-F1
#
_cell.length_a   1.000
_cell.length_b   1.000
_cell.length_c   1.000
_cell.angle_alpha   90.00
_cell.angle_beta   90.00
_cell.angle_gamma   90.00
#
_symmetry.space_group_name_H-M   'P 1'
#
loop_
_entity.id
_entity.type
_entity.pdbx_description
1 polymer ?
#
loop_
_entity_poly.entity_id
_entity_poly.type
_entity_poly.pdbx_seq_one_letter_code
_entity_poly.pdbx_strand_id
1 'polypeptide(L)'
;MDETKNRLLSTQEAIEAIVKAIPRGDHLTAPEVYELAVERGLKVSLSTVYRTLNRLKADGNVITVSGDRGLRYEAAEEGPAHDHLICLACGMTIEFYDELIRGFGKAVAQRKGFDHTTSRFDILGYCQNCRSKDTSHKIDLVQDAVAAAIERTEEALGQMRLGLEQLRMRKFNKAYSPIKSATSQLTQTIEDLDYAANSLSGDGTSAPPNSQSHD
;
A
#
# COMPACT_ATOMS: atom_id res chain seq x y z
N MET A 1 -46.85 -24.96 -11.41
CA MET A 1 -47.11 -23.52 -11.17
C MET A 1 -46.38 -23.20 -9.89
N ASP A 2 -45.15 -22.68 -9.99
CA ASP A 2 -44.35 -22.32 -8.82
C ASP A 2 -44.28 -20.78 -8.75
N GLU A 3 -44.77 -20.29 -7.62
CA GLU A 3 -45.09 -18.90 -7.32
C GLU A 3 -43.85 -18.18 -6.77
N THR A 4 -42.74 -18.16 -7.51
CA THR A 4 -41.62 -17.26 -7.19
C THR A 4 -42.00 -15.85 -7.62
N LYS A 5 -42.83 -15.19 -6.79
CA LYS A 5 -43.17 -13.78 -6.90
C LYS A 5 -41.90 -12.96 -7.08
N ASN A 6 -41.79 -12.35 -8.25
CA ASN A 6 -40.85 -11.29 -8.60
C ASN A 6 -41.06 -10.09 -7.65
N ARG A 7 -40.45 -10.16 -6.46
CA ARG A 7 -40.46 -9.06 -5.48
C ARG A 7 -39.51 -7.99 -6.01
N LEU A 8 -40.06 -6.85 -6.43
CA LEU A 8 -39.27 -5.66 -6.74
C LEU A 8 -38.41 -5.33 -5.52
N LEU A 9 -37.08 -5.43 -5.67
CA LEU A 9 -36.15 -4.98 -4.65
C LEU A 9 -36.39 -3.48 -4.41
N SER A 10 -36.47 -3.10 -3.14
CA SER A 10 -36.47 -1.69 -2.78
C SER A 10 -35.19 -1.01 -3.28
N THR A 11 -35.23 0.31 -3.46
CA THR A 11 -34.05 1.08 -3.87
C THR A 11 -32.84 0.83 -2.97
N GLN A 12 -33.05 0.60 -1.67
CA GLN A 12 -31.99 0.23 -0.74
C GLN A 12 -31.42 -1.15 -1.04
N GLU A 13 -32.27 -2.19 -1.09
CA GLU A 13 -31.82 -3.58 -1.32
C GLU A 13 -31.08 -3.70 -2.66
N ALA A 14 -31.53 -2.98 -3.69
CA ALA A 14 -30.88 -2.98 -4.99
C ALA A 14 -29.53 -2.25 -4.99
N ILE A 15 -29.41 -1.10 -4.30
CA ILE A 15 -28.13 -0.39 -4.16
C ILE A 15 -27.14 -1.23 -3.34
N GLU A 16 -27.60 -1.84 -2.25
CA GLU A 16 -26.79 -2.74 -1.44
C GLU A 16 -26.29 -3.95 -2.26
N ALA A 17 -27.16 -4.54 -3.09
CA ALA A 17 -26.79 -5.63 -3.99
C ALA A 17 -25.83 -5.20 -5.11
N ILE A 18 -25.83 -3.93 -5.53
CA ILE A 18 -24.83 -3.40 -6.46
C ILE A 18 -23.46 -3.37 -5.77
N VAL A 19 -23.39 -2.79 -4.57
CA VAL A 19 -22.14 -2.67 -3.82
C VAL A 19 -21.59 -4.04 -3.42
N LYS A 20 -22.44 -4.99 -3.02
CA LYS A 20 -22.05 -6.37 -2.67
C LYS A 20 -21.62 -7.23 -3.86
N ALA A 21 -21.99 -6.87 -5.09
CA ALA A 21 -21.66 -7.66 -6.29
C ALA A 21 -20.26 -7.38 -6.86
N ILE A 22 -19.57 -6.38 -6.32
CA ILE A 22 -18.23 -5.99 -6.75
C ILE A 22 -17.20 -6.94 -6.11
N PRO A 23 -16.13 -7.35 -6.83
CA PRO A 23 -15.07 -8.17 -6.26
C PRO A 23 -14.49 -7.55 -4.98
N ARG A 24 -14.01 -8.40 -4.07
CA ARG A 24 -13.32 -7.93 -2.86
C ARG A 24 -12.11 -7.08 -3.22
N GLY A 25 -11.92 -5.97 -2.50
CA GLY A 25 -10.88 -4.97 -2.77
C GLY A 25 -11.22 -3.93 -3.84
N ASP A 26 -12.28 -4.13 -4.63
CA ASP A 26 -12.80 -3.10 -5.53
C ASP A 26 -13.88 -2.26 -4.82
N HIS A 27 -13.92 -0.97 -5.14
CA HIS A 27 -14.85 -0.03 -4.50
C HIS A 27 -15.53 0.84 -5.56
N LEU A 28 -16.75 1.28 -5.32
CA LEU A 28 -17.48 2.16 -6.23
C LEU A 28 -17.64 3.56 -5.65
N THR A 29 -17.41 4.57 -6.47
CA THR A 29 -17.90 5.92 -6.19
C THR A 29 -19.42 5.96 -6.30
N ALA A 30 -20.05 6.93 -5.64
CA ALA A 30 -21.51 7.11 -5.74
C ALA A 30 -22.02 7.32 -7.19
N PRO A 31 -21.30 8.02 -8.10
CA PRO A 31 -21.63 8.05 -9.53
C PRO A 31 -21.59 6.68 -10.21
N GLU A 32 -20.58 5.85 -9.94
CA GLU A 32 -20.49 4.49 -10.51
C GLU A 32 -21.64 3.59 -9.99
N VAL A 33 -21.99 3.70 -8.71
CA VAL A 33 -23.19 3.02 -8.16
C VAL A 33 -24.47 3.48 -8.87
N TYR A 34 -24.57 4.77 -9.17
CA TYR A 34 -25.72 5.34 -9.88
C TYR A 34 -25.82 4.81 -11.31
N GLU A 35 -24.71 4.77 -12.05
CA GLU A 35 -24.67 4.24 -13.42
C GLU A 35 -25.12 2.77 -13.44
N LEU A 36 -24.53 1.93 -12.56
CA LEU A 36 -24.92 0.53 -12.42
C LEU A 36 -26.38 0.35 -12.01
N ALA A 37 -26.93 1.25 -11.18
CA ALA A 37 -28.33 1.20 -10.79
C ALA A 37 -29.26 1.49 -11.99
N VAL A 38 -28.93 2.50 -12.79
CA VAL A 38 -29.69 2.85 -14.00
C VAL A 38 -29.61 1.72 -15.04
N GLU A 39 -28.43 1.12 -15.24
CA GLU A 39 -28.24 -0.04 -16.12
C GLU A 39 -29.09 -1.25 -15.69
N ARG A 40 -29.24 -1.46 -14.38
CA ARG A 40 -30.13 -2.50 -13.80
C ARG A 40 -31.61 -2.10 -13.82
N GLY A 41 -31.98 -0.99 -14.47
CA GLY A 41 -33.36 -0.56 -14.67
C GLY A 41 -33.98 0.20 -13.49
N LEU A 42 -33.18 0.62 -12.51
CA LEU A 42 -33.69 1.42 -11.40
C LEU A 42 -33.97 2.86 -11.84
N LYS A 43 -35.16 3.36 -11.49
CA LYS A 43 -35.52 4.77 -11.62
C LYS A 43 -35.11 5.54 -10.36
N VAL A 44 -33.84 5.91 -10.27
CA VAL A 44 -33.28 6.66 -9.14
C VAL A 44 -32.56 7.92 -9.61
N SER A 45 -32.42 8.91 -8.73
CA SER A 45 -31.53 10.05 -8.95
C SER A 45 -30.19 9.83 -8.26
N LEU A 46 -29.13 10.48 -8.73
CA LEU A 46 -27.84 10.46 -8.04
C LEU A 46 -27.96 10.90 -6.56
N SER A 47 -28.79 11.90 -6.27
CA SER A 47 -29.08 12.35 -4.89
C SER A 47 -29.72 11.25 -4.04
N THR A 48 -30.59 10.42 -4.62
CA THR A 48 -31.17 9.25 -3.94
C THR A 48 -30.11 8.19 -3.66
N VAL A 49 -29.16 7.98 -4.57
CA VAL A 49 -28.05 7.04 -4.37
C VAL A 49 -27.19 7.48 -3.19
N TYR A 50 -26.79 8.75 -3.13
CA TYR A 50 -26.05 9.30 -1.98
C TYR A 50 -26.79 9.12 -0.65
N ARG A 51 -28.08 9.47 -0.57
CA ARG A 51 -28.88 9.27 0.66
C ARG A 51 -28.95 7.81 1.07
N THR A 52 -29.06 6.91 0.11
CA THR A 52 -29.17 5.46 0.36
C THR A 52 -27.83 4.89 0.83
N LEU A 53 -26.72 5.27 0.21
CA LEU A 53 -25.38 4.87 0.64
C LEU A 53 -25.06 5.39 2.05
N ASN A 54 -25.44 6.62 2.37
CA ASN A 54 -25.28 7.18 3.72
C ASN A 54 -26.10 6.40 4.77
N ARG A 55 -27.30 5.96 4.42
CA ARG A 55 -28.13 5.13 5.29
C ARG A 55 -27.52 3.73 5.46
N LEU A 56 -27.11 3.08 4.38
CA LEU A 56 -26.42 1.80 4.44
C LEU A 56 -25.12 1.86 5.25
N LYS A 57 -24.41 3.00 5.22
CA LYS A 57 -23.26 3.26 6.08
C LYS A 57 -23.65 3.38 7.56
N ALA A 58 -24.71 4.13 7.86
CA ALA A 58 -25.23 4.24 9.24
C ALA A 58 -25.71 2.89 9.79
N ASP A 59 -26.26 2.05 8.93
CA ASP A 59 -26.73 0.70 9.25
C ASP A 59 -25.58 -0.32 9.33
N GLY A 60 -24.35 0.07 8.95
CA GLY A 60 -23.17 -0.80 8.98
C GLY A 60 -23.08 -1.81 7.85
N ASN A 61 -23.89 -1.69 6.79
CA ASN A 61 -23.89 -2.59 5.62
C ASN A 61 -22.89 -2.18 4.54
N VAL A 62 -22.41 -0.93 4.59
CA VAL A 62 -21.47 -0.34 3.63
C VAL A 62 -20.43 0.46 4.40
N ILE A 63 -19.16 0.37 4.03
CA ILE A 63 -18.09 1.20 4.58
C ILE A 63 -17.51 2.09 3.47
N THR A 64 -16.74 3.11 3.87
CA THR A 64 -16.21 4.11 2.96
C THR A 64 -14.70 4.15 2.99
N VAL A 65 -14.10 4.19 1.80
CA VAL A 65 -12.66 4.27 1.59
C VAL A 65 -12.32 5.59 0.91
N SER A 66 -11.24 6.23 1.35
CA SER A 66 -10.74 7.44 0.70
C SER A 66 -9.92 7.07 -0.53
N GLY A 67 -10.39 7.43 -1.72
CA GLY A 67 -9.67 7.24 -2.98
C GLY A 67 -9.24 8.55 -3.63
N ASP A 68 -8.40 8.43 -4.66
CA ASP A 68 -7.90 9.52 -5.53
C ASP A 68 -9.01 10.41 -6.12
N ARG A 69 -10.18 9.84 -6.44
CA ARG A 69 -11.35 10.53 -7.01
C ARG A 69 -12.48 10.77 -6.01
N GLY A 70 -12.19 10.72 -4.71
CA GLY A 70 -13.14 10.98 -3.64
C GLY A 70 -13.62 9.72 -2.92
N LEU A 71 -14.76 9.83 -2.25
CA LEU A 71 -15.30 8.77 -1.39
C LEU A 71 -15.75 7.57 -2.21
N ARG A 72 -15.18 6.39 -1.93
CA ARG A 72 -15.61 5.12 -2.49
C ARG A 72 -16.36 4.31 -1.44
N TYR A 73 -17.27 3.46 -1.87
CA TYR A 73 -18.16 2.65 -1.06
C TYR A 73 -17.91 1.18 -1.35
N GLU A 74 -17.85 0.38 -0.31
CA GLU A 74 -17.69 -1.08 -0.36
C GLU A 74 -18.67 -1.74 0.62
N ALA A 75 -19.02 -3.00 0.38
CA ALA A 75 -19.88 -3.72 1.30
C ALA A 75 -19.13 -3.90 2.63
N ALA A 76 -19.81 -3.68 3.74
CA ALA A 76 -19.22 -4.02 5.04
C ALA A 76 -19.00 -5.53 5.10
N GLU A 77 -17.78 -5.93 5.41
CA GLU A 77 -17.45 -7.34 5.49
C GLU A 77 -18.09 -8.02 6.71
N GLU A 78 -18.55 -9.25 6.51
CA GLU A 78 -18.63 -10.23 7.58
C GLU A 78 -17.25 -10.90 7.70
N GLY A 79 -16.40 -10.37 8.57
CA GLY A 79 -15.02 -10.85 8.73
C GLY A 79 -14.23 -10.09 9.79
N PRO A 80 -13.04 -10.58 10.19
CA PRO A 80 -12.15 -9.81 11.04
C PRO A 80 -11.73 -8.51 10.35
N ALA A 81 -11.67 -7.40 11.11
CA ALA A 81 -11.17 -6.13 10.59
C ALA A 81 -9.77 -6.31 9.97
N HIS A 82 -9.62 -5.81 8.74
CA HIS A 82 -8.40 -5.84 7.95
C HIS A 82 -8.05 -4.43 7.45
N ASP A 83 -6.80 -4.27 7.04
CA ASP A 83 -6.17 -3.03 6.59
C ASP A 83 -5.91 -3.09 5.07
N HIS A 84 -5.64 -1.96 4.42
CA HIS A 84 -5.54 -1.89 2.96
C HIS A 84 -4.25 -1.27 2.45
N LEU A 85 -3.71 -1.82 1.37
CA LEU A 85 -2.77 -1.15 0.47
C LEU A 85 -3.52 -0.73 -0.79
N ILE A 86 -3.61 0.57 -1.09
CA ILE A 86 -4.39 1.10 -2.21
C ILE A 86 -3.47 1.75 -3.24
N CYS A 87 -3.53 1.28 -4.49
CA CYS A 87 -2.81 1.87 -5.60
C CYS A 87 -3.53 3.13 -6.12
N LEU A 88 -2.87 4.27 -6.06
CA LEU A 88 -3.40 5.55 -6.53
C LEU A 88 -3.53 5.66 -8.06
N ALA A 89 -2.85 4.79 -8.82
CA ALA A 89 -2.88 4.83 -10.29
C ALA A 89 -3.96 3.93 -10.91
N CYS A 90 -4.10 2.70 -10.41
CA CYS A 90 -5.06 1.73 -10.96
C CYS A 90 -6.20 1.38 -10.02
N GLY A 91 -6.20 1.87 -8.77
CA GLY A 91 -7.22 1.54 -7.78
C GLY A 91 -7.11 0.15 -7.18
N MET A 92 -6.09 -0.65 -7.56
CA MET A 92 -5.88 -1.99 -7.01
C MET A 92 -5.68 -1.92 -5.49
N THR A 93 -6.44 -2.72 -4.77
CA THR A 93 -6.37 -2.82 -3.31
C THR A 93 -5.88 -4.20 -2.89
N ILE A 94 -4.99 -4.26 -1.89
CA ILE A 94 -4.57 -5.52 -1.25
C ILE A 94 -4.95 -5.44 0.22
N GLU A 95 -5.69 -6.43 0.70
CA GLU A 95 -6.04 -6.60 2.11
C GLU A 95 -4.86 -7.19 2.87
N PHE A 96 -4.61 -6.69 4.08
CA PHE A 96 -3.63 -7.27 4.99
C PHE A 96 -4.08 -7.18 6.45
N TYR A 97 -3.38 -7.92 7.30
CA TYR A 97 -3.66 -7.98 8.72
C TYR A 97 -2.36 -7.96 9.50
N ASP A 98 -2.24 -7.01 10.43
CA ASP A 98 -1.06 -6.84 11.26
C ASP A 98 -1.43 -6.70 12.76
N GLU A 99 -0.80 -7.51 13.60
CA GLU A 99 -1.00 -7.49 15.07
C GLU A 99 -0.37 -6.26 15.74
N LEU A 100 0.76 -5.78 15.24
CA LEU A 100 1.46 -4.62 15.79
C LEU A 100 0.62 -3.36 15.61
N ILE A 101 0.04 -3.18 14.42
CA ILE A 101 -0.80 -2.00 14.12
C ILE A 101 -2.02 -1.96 15.05
N ARG A 102 -2.69 -3.10 15.26
CA ARG A 102 -3.87 -3.16 16.13
C ARG A 102 -3.52 -3.05 17.60
N GLY A 103 -2.42 -3.67 18.02
CA GLY A 103 -1.86 -3.51 19.35
C GLY A 103 -1.56 -2.04 19.65
N PHE A 104 -0.98 -1.32 18.68
CA PHE A 104 -0.71 0.10 18.78
C PHE A 104 -2.01 0.92 18.96
N GLY A 105 -3.02 0.69 18.11
CA GLY A 105 -4.31 1.38 18.20
C GLY A 105 -4.98 1.21 19.58
N LYS A 106 -5.05 -0.03 20.07
CA LYS A 106 -5.59 -0.35 21.39
C LYS A 106 -4.81 0.32 22.52
N ALA A 107 -3.48 0.28 22.45
CA ALA A 107 -2.62 0.89 23.46
C ALA A 107 -2.76 2.42 23.51
N VAL A 108 -2.86 3.09 22.36
CA VAL A 108 -3.10 4.54 22.28
C VAL A 108 -4.44 4.89 22.92
N ALA A 109 -5.50 4.17 22.57
CA ALA A 109 -6.84 4.42 23.12
C ALA A 109 -6.87 4.26 24.64
N GLN A 110 -6.26 3.19 25.17
CA GLN A 110 -6.15 2.94 26.60
C GLN A 110 -5.41 4.08 27.32
N ARG A 111 -4.29 4.56 26.77
CA ARG A 111 -3.52 5.69 27.36
C ARG A 111 -4.31 7.00 27.38
N LYS A 112 -5.36 7.12 26.57
CA LYS A 112 -6.21 8.31 26.46
C LYS A 112 -7.57 8.15 27.13
N GLY A 113 -7.84 7.00 27.76
CA GLY A 113 -9.13 6.70 28.36
C GLY A 113 -10.27 6.61 27.34
N PHE A 114 -9.96 6.21 26.11
CA PHE A 114 -10.93 6.09 25.02
C PHE A 114 -11.44 4.64 24.92
N ASP A 115 -12.76 4.47 24.81
CA ASP A 115 -13.40 3.17 24.63
C ASP A 115 -13.26 2.70 23.17
N HIS A 116 -12.27 1.84 22.93
CA HIS A 116 -11.86 1.39 21.60
C HIS A 116 -12.71 0.21 21.12
N THR A 117 -13.37 0.37 19.98
CA THR A 117 -14.16 -0.68 19.32
C THR A 117 -13.44 -1.27 18.11
N THR A 118 -12.86 -0.44 17.24
CA THR A 118 -12.13 -0.89 16.05
C THR A 118 -11.09 0.15 15.61
N SER A 119 -10.13 -0.30 14.81
CA SER A 119 -9.15 0.54 14.12
C SER A 119 -9.03 0.07 12.67
N ARG A 120 -8.87 1.00 11.72
CA ARG A 120 -8.55 0.73 10.31
C ARG A 120 -7.31 1.52 9.92
N PHE A 121 -6.44 0.92 9.13
CA PHE A 121 -5.23 1.52 8.61
C PHE A 121 -5.16 1.31 7.10
N ASP A 122 -5.05 2.41 6.35
CA ASP A 122 -4.91 2.37 4.89
C ASP A 122 -3.55 2.96 4.50
N ILE A 123 -2.83 2.25 3.63
CA ILE A 123 -1.56 2.67 3.04
C ILE A 123 -1.81 3.01 1.57
N LEU A 124 -1.61 4.28 1.21
CA LEU A 124 -1.77 4.79 -0.16
C LEU A 124 -0.42 4.79 -0.87
N GLY A 125 -0.35 4.22 -2.07
CA GLY A 125 0.91 4.12 -2.83
C GLY A 125 0.69 3.71 -4.28
N TYR A 126 1.71 3.08 -4.89
CA TYR A 126 1.63 2.57 -6.26
C TYR A 126 1.99 1.09 -6.29
N CYS A 127 1.15 0.27 -6.93
CA CYS A 127 1.43 -1.14 -7.10
C CYS A 127 2.63 -1.36 -8.03
N GLN A 128 3.25 -2.54 -7.96
CA GLN A 128 4.41 -2.89 -8.78
C GLN A 128 4.15 -2.69 -10.28
N ASN A 129 2.95 -3.03 -10.75
CA ASN A 129 2.56 -2.86 -12.15
C ASN A 129 2.41 -1.41 -12.59
N CYS A 130 1.99 -0.51 -11.69
CA CYS A 130 1.88 0.91 -12.01
C CYS A 130 3.26 1.58 -11.94
N ARG A 131 4.08 1.23 -10.96
CA ARG A 131 5.48 1.67 -10.88
C ARG A 131 6.29 1.24 -12.10
N SER A 132 6.08 0.03 -12.61
CA SER A 132 6.81 -0.48 -13.78
C SER A 132 6.36 0.12 -15.11
N LYS A 133 5.21 0.81 -15.16
CA LYS A 133 4.68 1.48 -16.35
C LYS A 133 5.02 2.98 -16.41
N ASP A 134 5.42 3.58 -15.31
CA ASP A 134 5.82 4.98 -15.27
C ASP A 134 7.32 5.13 -15.52
N THR A 135 7.68 5.56 -16.73
CA THR A 135 9.07 5.80 -17.13
C THR A 135 9.73 6.89 -16.28
N SER A 136 8.97 7.87 -15.78
CA SER A 136 9.51 8.91 -14.89
C SER A 136 9.94 8.30 -13.57
N HIS A 137 9.10 7.44 -13.00
CA HIS A 137 9.39 6.75 -11.75
C HIS A 137 10.61 5.81 -11.86
N LYS A 138 10.82 5.18 -13.01
CA LYS A 138 12.04 4.37 -13.25
C LYS A 138 13.30 5.23 -13.30
N ILE A 139 13.22 6.42 -13.90
CA ILE A 139 14.33 7.37 -13.93
C ILE A 139 14.63 7.85 -12.51
N ASP A 140 13.62 8.23 -11.74
CA ASP A 140 13.77 8.69 -10.36
C ASP A 140 14.39 7.59 -9.49
N LEU A 141 13.92 6.34 -9.59
CA LEU A 141 14.48 5.20 -8.88
C LEU A 141 15.98 5.02 -9.14
N VAL A 142 16.40 5.17 -10.40
CA VAL A 142 17.81 5.03 -10.79
C VAL A 142 18.62 6.23 -10.32
N GLN A 143 18.07 7.44 -10.41
CA GLN A 143 18.71 8.65 -9.88
C GLN A 143 18.95 8.54 -8.38
N ASP A 144 17.96 8.08 -7.62
CA ASP A 144 18.06 7.86 -6.17
C ASP A 144 19.07 6.77 -5.85
N ALA A 145 19.05 5.64 -6.57
CA ALA A 145 20.01 4.56 -6.37
C ALA A 145 21.45 5.01 -6.66
N VAL A 146 21.66 5.79 -7.72
CA VAL A 146 22.97 6.36 -8.05
C VAL A 146 23.43 7.39 -7.01
N ALA A 147 22.53 8.26 -6.54
CA ALA A 147 22.86 9.22 -5.49
C ALA A 147 23.29 8.52 -4.20
N ALA A 148 22.53 7.50 -3.77
CA ALA A 148 22.83 6.72 -2.58
C ALA A 148 24.11 5.88 -2.73
N ALA A 149 24.40 5.39 -3.95
CA ALA A 149 25.65 4.70 -4.27
C ALA A 149 26.88 5.60 -4.13
N ILE A 150 26.78 6.87 -4.54
CA ILE A 150 27.85 7.86 -4.38
C ILE A 150 28.16 8.04 -2.89
N GLU A 151 27.15 8.32 -2.07
CA GLU A 151 27.30 8.53 -0.63
C GLU A 151 27.94 7.31 0.06
N ARG A 152 27.40 6.11 -0.19
CA ARG A 152 27.97 4.86 0.37
C ARG A 152 29.40 4.60 -0.08
N THR A 153 29.75 4.96 -1.32
CA THR A 153 31.11 4.81 -1.83
C THR A 153 32.06 5.79 -1.13
N GLU A 154 31.63 7.03 -0.89
CA GLU A 154 32.41 8.02 -0.14
C GLU A 154 32.66 7.57 1.30
N GLU A 155 31.64 7.03 1.98
CA GLU A 155 31.78 6.44 3.30
C GLU A 155 32.76 5.25 3.30
N ALA A 156 32.60 4.33 2.36
CA ALA A 156 33.47 3.17 2.22
C ALA A 156 34.93 3.60 1.98
N LEU A 157 35.16 4.60 1.13
CA LEU A 157 36.49 5.18 0.93
C LEU A 157 37.04 5.82 2.21
N GLY A 158 36.20 6.48 3.00
CA GLY A 158 36.55 7.00 4.33
C GLY A 158 37.01 5.89 5.28
N GLN A 159 36.27 4.77 5.31
CA GLN A 159 36.63 3.59 6.10
C GLN A 159 37.93 2.93 5.60
N MET A 160 38.13 2.81 4.29
CA MET A 160 39.38 2.29 3.74
C MET A 160 40.59 3.17 4.12
N ARG A 161 40.44 4.50 4.07
CA ARG A 161 41.49 5.43 4.53
C ARG A 161 41.80 5.24 6.00
N LEU A 162 40.78 5.09 6.85
CA LEU A 162 40.97 4.81 8.28
C LEU A 162 41.71 3.47 8.49
N GLY A 163 41.32 2.42 7.76
CA GLY A 163 41.98 1.12 7.80
C GLY A 163 43.46 1.22 7.41
N LEU A 164 43.77 1.97 6.34
CA LEU A 164 45.13 2.23 5.90
C LEU A 164 45.97 2.95 6.97
N GLU A 165 45.40 3.95 7.64
CA GLU A 165 46.09 4.66 8.73
C GLU A 165 46.37 3.74 9.93
N GLN A 166 45.43 2.85 10.29
CA GLN A 166 45.68 1.83 11.32
C GLN A 166 46.81 0.88 10.93
N LEU A 167 46.86 0.44 9.67
CA LEU A 167 47.95 -0.40 9.15
C LEU A 167 49.30 0.32 9.19
N ARG A 168 49.33 1.61 8.79
CA ARG A 168 50.53 2.46 8.88
C ARG A 168 51.05 2.55 10.30
N MET A 169 50.13 2.65 11.27
CA MET A 169 50.43 2.65 12.71
C MET A 169 50.65 1.25 13.29
N ARG A 170 50.76 0.21 12.44
CA ARG A 170 50.96 -1.22 12.81
C ARG A 170 49.86 -1.80 13.72
N LYS A 171 48.65 -1.24 13.69
CA LYS A 171 47.47 -1.67 14.46
C LYS A 171 46.59 -2.62 13.64
N PHE A 172 47.11 -3.79 13.29
CA PHE A 172 46.46 -4.76 12.40
C PHE A 172 45.03 -5.15 12.83
N ASN A 173 44.83 -5.45 14.12
CA ASN A 173 43.50 -5.82 14.64
C ASN A 173 42.47 -4.68 14.50
N LYS A 174 42.92 -3.42 14.55
CA LYS A 174 42.05 -2.24 14.41
C LYS A 174 41.78 -1.87 12.95
N ALA A 175 42.61 -2.33 12.01
CA ALA A 175 42.42 -2.11 10.58
C ALA A 175 41.33 -3.00 9.98
N TYR A 176 41.08 -4.18 10.57
CA TYR A 176 40.12 -5.15 10.04
C TYR A 176 38.70 -4.60 9.95
N SER A 177 38.18 -4.03 11.04
CA SER A 177 36.80 -3.53 11.13
C SER A 177 36.45 -2.49 10.04
N PRO A 178 37.23 -1.40 9.86
CA PRO A 178 36.90 -0.40 8.84
C PRO A 178 37.02 -0.97 7.42
N ILE A 179 38.01 -1.84 7.14
CA ILE A 179 38.14 -2.49 5.82
C ILE A 179 36.92 -3.38 5.54
N LYS A 180 36.50 -4.19 6.52
CA LYS A 180 35.32 -5.06 6.38
C LYS A 180 34.05 -4.23 6.16
N SER A 181 33.87 -3.15 6.91
CA SER A 181 32.75 -2.22 6.76
C SER A 181 32.69 -1.65 5.35
N ALA A 182 33.83 -1.15 4.84
CA ALA A 182 33.94 -0.61 3.49
C ALA A 182 33.57 -1.65 2.42
N THR A 183 34.08 -2.88 2.54
CA THR A 183 33.76 -3.93 1.57
C THR A 183 32.27 -4.29 1.58
N SER A 184 31.64 -4.33 2.75
CA SER A 184 30.20 -4.61 2.87
C SER A 184 29.35 -3.52 2.23
N GLN A 185 29.70 -2.25 2.48
CA GLN A 185 29.01 -1.11 1.87
C GLN A 185 29.13 -1.11 0.35
N LEU A 186 30.31 -1.43 -0.20
CA LEU A 186 30.51 -1.53 -1.65
C LEU A 186 29.74 -2.69 -2.27
N THR A 187 29.69 -3.85 -1.61
CA THR A 187 28.88 -4.99 -2.07
C THR A 187 27.41 -4.62 -2.15
N GLN A 188 26.86 -4.01 -1.09
CA GLN A 188 25.46 -3.56 -1.09
C GLN A 188 25.19 -2.55 -2.21
N THR A 189 26.10 -1.60 -2.43
CA THR A 189 25.99 -0.62 -3.50
C THR A 189 25.93 -1.27 -4.89
N ILE A 190 26.69 -2.35 -5.13
CA ILE A 190 26.63 -3.09 -6.40
C ILE A 190 25.26 -3.75 -6.57
N GLU A 191 24.75 -4.43 -5.54
CA GLU A 191 23.45 -5.10 -5.58
C GLU A 191 22.30 -4.12 -5.84
N ASP A 192 22.31 -2.97 -5.17
CA ASP A 192 21.28 -1.93 -5.33
C ASP A 192 21.32 -1.31 -6.74
N LEU A 193 22.51 -1.07 -7.29
CA LEU A 193 22.67 -0.53 -8.64
C LEU A 193 22.26 -1.54 -9.71
N ASP A 194 22.61 -2.82 -9.55
CA ASP A 194 22.17 -3.88 -10.46
C ASP A 194 20.65 -4.01 -10.44
N TYR A 195 20.03 -3.92 -9.27
CA TYR A 195 18.57 -3.91 -9.13
C TYR A 195 17.93 -2.71 -9.87
N ALA A 196 18.45 -1.50 -9.65
CA ALA A 196 17.93 -0.29 -10.28
C ALA A 196 18.11 -0.32 -11.81
N ALA A 197 19.26 -0.79 -12.30
CA ALA A 197 19.54 -0.93 -13.72
C ALA A 197 18.59 -1.94 -14.40
N ASN A 198 18.35 -3.10 -13.76
CA ASN A 198 17.41 -4.10 -14.26
C ASN A 198 15.95 -3.61 -14.23
N SER A 199 15.62 -2.65 -13.35
CA SER A 199 14.31 -2.03 -13.33
C SER A 199 14.04 -1.13 -14.55
N LEU A 200 15.08 -0.65 -15.24
CA LEU A 200 14.96 0.08 -16.51
C LEU A 200 14.64 -0.83 -17.69
N SER A 201 15.22 -2.03 -17.74
CA SER A 201 15.09 -2.96 -18.87
C SER A 201 13.73 -3.67 -18.93
N GLY A 202 12.94 -3.63 -17.85
CA GLY A 202 11.58 -4.16 -17.82
C GLY A 202 11.45 -5.64 -17.44
N ASP A 203 12.56 -6.30 -17.08
CA ASP A 203 12.54 -7.65 -16.51
C ASP A 203 12.14 -7.57 -15.03
N GLY A 204 10.83 -7.61 -14.77
CA GLY A 204 10.22 -7.49 -13.45
C GLY A 204 10.43 -8.70 -12.52
N THR A 205 11.57 -9.38 -12.55
CA THR A 205 11.80 -10.62 -11.79
C THR A 205 12.70 -10.47 -10.57
N SER A 206 13.30 -9.31 -10.32
CA SER A 206 14.06 -9.09 -9.08
C SER A 206 13.18 -8.45 -8.01
N ALA A 207 13.15 -9.05 -6.82
CA ALA A 207 12.68 -8.39 -5.61
C ALA A 207 13.79 -7.42 -5.14
N PRO A 208 13.44 -6.27 -4.52
CA PRO A 208 14.45 -5.38 -3.96
C PRO A 208 15.31 -6.15 -2.94
N PRO A 209 16.63 -5.90 -2.87
CA PRO A 209 17.48 -6.51 -1.88
C PRO A 209 16.93 -6.20 -0.49
N ASN A 210 16.90 -7.22 0.37
CA ASN A 210 16.28 -7.17 1.68
C ASN A 210 16.96 -6.08 2.51
N SER A 211 16.24 -5.00 2.83
CA SER A 211 16.71 -3.95 3.74
C SER A 211 16.69 -4.47 5.18
N GLN A 212 17.54 -5.46 5.48
CA GLN A 212 17.82 -5.79 6.86
C GLN A 212 18.69 -4.68 7.44
N SER A 213 18.02 -3.75 8.12
CA SER A 213 18.66 -2.89 9.11
C SER A 213 19.40 -3.79 10.10
N HIS A 214 20.72 -3.66 10.13
CA HIS A 214 21.50 -4.16 11.24
C HIS A 214 21.02 -3.48 12.52
N ASP A 215 20.55 -4.30 13.48
CA ASP A 215 20.40 -3.94 14.90
C ASP A 215 21.70 -3.35 15.48
#